data_AF-A0A564YRU6-F1
#
_entry.id   AF-A0A564YRU6-F1
#
_cell.length_a   1.000
_cell.length_b   1.000
_cell.length_c   1.000
_cell.angle_alpha   90.00
_cell.angle_beta   90.00
_cell.angle_gamma   90.00
#
_symmetry.space_group_name_H-M   'P 1'
#
loop_
_entity.id
_entity.type
_entity.pdbx_description
1 polymer ?
#
loop_
_entity_poly.entity_id
_entity_poly.type
_entity_poly.pdbx_seq_one_letter_code
_entity_poly.pdbx_strand_id
1 'polypeptide(L)'
;MDSIETAKIAAIVRCIMKQMNLSKPDTDPEAFIENVGEFHYEPSVGEIFTTWYARYQDIYEYRMAGLPNEMRINMLLWKFSKNDHDLYLAYLLPL
;
A
#
# COMPACT_ATOMS: atom_id res chain seq x y z
N MET A 1 -2.60 15.11 -22.70
CA MET A 1 -1.37 14.41 -22.26
C MET A 1 -0.78 13.77 -23.50
N ASP A 2 0.45 14.12 -23.86
CA ASP A 2 1.07 13.65 -25.10
C ASP A 2 1.49 12.19 -24.96
N SER A 3 1.39 11.42 -26.06
CA SER A 3 1.72 9.98 -26.09
C SER A 3 3.13 9.65 -25.55
N ILE A 4 4.06 10.62 -25.65
CA ILE A 4 5.43 10.51 -25.15
C ILE A 4 5.49 10.60 -23.62
N GLU A 5 4.67 11.44 -22.98
CA GLU A 5 4.59 11.51 -21.51
C GLU A 5 4.00 10.23 -20.94
N THR A 6 2.93 9.71 -21.54
CA THR A 6 2.32 8.43 -21.13
C THR A 6 3.31 7.28 -21.26
N ALA A 7 4.10 7.23 -22.33
CA ALA A 7 5.12 6.19 -22.52
C ALA A 7 6.25 6.27 -21.48
N LYS A 8 6.66 7.48 -21.08
CA LYS A 8 7.67 7.69 -20.04
C LYS A 8 7.15 7.24 -18.67
N ILE A 9 5.92 7.62 -18.33
CA ILE A 9 5.26 7.20 -17.08
C ILE A 9 5.15 5.67 -17.04
N ALA A 10 4.68 5.04 -18.11
CA ALA A 10 4.58 3.58 -18.20
C ALA A 10 5.95 2.87 -18.08
N ALA A 11 7.01 3.45 -18.63
CA ALA A 11 8.37 2.90 -18.50
C ALA A 11 8.90 3.01 -17.06
N ILE A 12 8.63 4.14 -16.39
CA ILE A 12 8.99 4.36 -14.98
C ILE A 12 8.25 3.38 -14.08
N VAL A 13 6.92 3.26 -14.24
CA VAL A 13 6.09 2.31 -13.49
C VAL A 13 6.58 0.87 -13.69
N ARG A 14 6.89 0.48 -14.93
CA ARG A 14 7.44 -0.85 -15.24
C ARG A 14 8.81 -1.09 -14.63
N CYS A 15 9.65 -0.06 -14.57
CA CYS A 15 10.96 -0.13 -13.92
C CYS A 15 10.80 -0.32 -12.41
N ILE A 16 9.90 0.43 -11.76
CA ILE A 16 9.56 0.30 -10.34
C ILE A 16 9.04 -1.10 -10.06
N MET A 17 8.06 -1.61 -10.82
CA MET A 17 7.56 -2.99 -10.67
C MET A 17 8.65 -4.05 -10.82
N LYS A 18 9.63 -3.82 -11.71
CA LYS A 18 10.75 -4.75 -11.90
C LYS A 18 11.73 -4.72 -10.73
N GLN A 19 11.96 -3.54 -10.13
CA GLN A 19 12.77 -3.38 -8.91
C GLN A 19 12.06 -4.01 -7.69
N MET A 20 10.73 -3.88 -7.59
CA MET A 20 9.90 -4.54 -6.57
C MET A 20 10.05 -6.07 -6.57
N ASN A 21 10.19 -6.70 -7.74
CA ASN A 21 10.39 -8.15 -7.86
C ASN A 21 11.79 -8.62 -7.42
N LEU A 22 12.77 -7.71 -7.33
CA LEU A 22 14.15 -8.02 -6.95
C LEU A 22 14.41 -7.78 -5.45
N SER A 23 13.66 -6.87 -4.83
CA SER A 23 13.69 -6.58 -3.39
C SER A 23 12.72 -7.48 -2.64
N LYS A 24 13.04 -8.78 -2.53
CA LYS A 24 12.38 -9.60 -1.49
C LYS A 24 13.06 -9.28 -0.16
N PRO A 25 12.33 -8.86 0.87
CA PRO A 25 12.90 -8.75 2.21
C PRO A 25 13.34 -10.15 2.69
N ASP A 26 14.44 -10.23 3.44
CA ASP A 26 14.85 -11.47 4.14
C ASP A 26 13.86 -11.88 5.24
N THR A 27 12.92 -11.00 5.59
CA THR A 27 11.88 -11.20 6.61
C THR A 27 10.52 -11.25 5.95
N ASP A 28 9.70 -12.21 6.37
CA ASP A 28 8.33 -12.36 5.90
C ASP A 28 7.52 -11.05 6.12
N PRO A 29 7.07 -10.39 5.04
CA PRO A 29 6.25 -9.19 5.15
C PRO A 29 4.94 -9.45 5.91
N GLU A 30 4.34 -10.63 5.76
CA GLU A 30 3.04 -10.96 6.35
C GLU A 30 3.13 -10.95 7.89
N ALA A 31 4.28 -11.33 8.45
CA ALA A 31 4.56 -11.29 9.89
C ALA A 31 4.47 -9.88 10.50
N PHE A 32 4.74 -8.81 9.74
CA PHE A 32 4.62 -7.43 10.26
C PHE A 32 3.17 -6.97 10.40
N ILE A 33 2.26 -7.55 9.61
CA ILE A 33 0.86 -7.13 9.55
C ILE A 33 -0.12 -8.19 10.04
N GLU A 34 0.36 -9.32 10.57
CA GLU A 34 -0.49 -10.40 11.09
C GLU A 34 -1.52 -9.86 12.10
N ASN A 35 -1.09 -8.95 12.99
CA ASN A 35 -1.93 -8.35 14.02
C ASN A 35 -2.71 -7.11 13.56
N VAL A 36 -2.56 -6.70 12.29
CA VAL A 36 -3.31 -5.58 11.73
C VAL A 36 -4.63 -6.12 11.19
N GLY A 37 -5.74 -5.65 11.75
CA GLY A 37 -7.08 -5.98 11.25
C GLY A 37 -7.33 -5.39 9.86
N GLU A 38 -8.18 -6.05 9.07
CA GLU A 38 -8.60 -5.55 7.76
C GLU A 38 -9.32 -4.20 7.91
N PHE A 39 -9.06 -3.29 6.99
CA PHE A 39 -9.73 -2.01 6.88
C PHE A 39 -11.05 -2.18 6.15
N HIS A 40 -12.11 -1.71 6.79
CA HIS A 40 -13.45 -1.62 6.23
C HIS A 40 -13.91 -0.18 6.33
N TYR A 41 -14.33 0.40 5.21
CA TYR A 41 -14.83 1.76 5.18
C TYR A 41 -16.26 1.83 5.71
N GLU A 42 -16.44 2.31 6.95
CA GLU A 42 -17.76 2.55 7.55
C GLU A 42 -17.80 3.88 8.33
N PRO A 43 -17.99 5.01 7.64
CA PRO A 43 -17.97 6.34 8.26
C PRO A 43 -19.04 6.56 9.34
N SER A 44 -20.18 5.87 9.25
CA SER A 44 -21.29 5.98 10.20
C SER A 44 -20.90 5.59 11.62
N VAL A 45 -19.93 4.69 11.77
CA VAL A 45 -19.36 4.27 13.06
C VAL A 45 -17.96 4.82 13.30
N GLY A 46 -17.49 5.72 12.43
CA GLY A 46 -16.17 6.34 12.54
C GLY A 46 -15.00 5.46 12.07
N GLU A 47 -15.27 4.37 11.35
CA GLU A 47 -14.25 3.53 10.71
C GLU A 47 -13.84 4.16 9.37
N ILE A 48 -12.93 5.13 9.46
CA ILE A 48 -12.30 5.80 8.31
C ILE A 48 -10.79 5.54 8.35
N PHE A 49 -10.10 5.78 7.24
CA PHE A 49 -8.68 5.43 7.14
C PHE A 49 -7.83 6.03 8.28
N THR A 50 -8.10 7.28 8.68
CA THR A 50 -7.33 7.94 9.74
C THR A 50 -7.50 7.29 11.12
N THR A 51 -8.72 6.86 11.48
CA THR A 51 -8.99 6.22 12.77
C THR A 51 -8.49 4.78 12.80
N TRP A 52 -8.54 4.07 11.67
CA TRP A 52 -7.95 2.75 11.53
C TRP A 52 -6.41 2.80 11.55
N TYR A 53 -5.80 3.71 10.79
CA TYR A 53 -4.34 3.88 10.75
C TYR A 53 -3.77 4.26 12.12
N ALA A 54 -4.45 5.14 12.86
CA ALA A 54 -4.02 5.55 14.20
C ALA A 54 -3.90 4.37 15.20
N ARG A 55 -4.67 3.29 15.03
CA ARG A 55 -4.59 2.09 15.90
C ARG A 55 -3.30 1.30 15.70
N TYR A 56 -2.71 1.38 14.51
CA TYR A 56 -1.56 0.60 14.10
C TYR A 56 -0.36 1.49 13.77
N GLN A 57 -0.40 2.76 14.15
CA GLN A 57 0.62 3.75 13.81
C GLN A 57 2.01 3.32 14.33
N ASP A 58 2.09 2.68 15.48
CA ASP A 58 3.35 2.15 16.02
C ASP A 58 3.95 1.06 15.11
N ILE A 59 3.11 0.19 14.55
CA ILE A 59 3.55 -0.83 13.60
C ILE A 59 4.10 -0.17 12.35
N TYR A 60 3.34 0.76 11.76
CA TYR A 60 3.73 1.40 10.51
C TYR A 60 4.92 2.35 10.65
N GLU A 61 5.00 3.13 11.72
CA GLU A 61 6.04 4.17 11.90
C GLU A 61 7.29 3.68 12.62
N TYR A 62 7.17 2.72 13.54
CA TYR A 62 8.31 2.22 14.32
C TYR A 62 8.77 0.83 13.85
N ARG A 63 7.88 -0.17 13.78
CA ARG A 63 8.29 -1.54 13.40
C ARG A 63 8.70 -1.65 11.93
N MET A 64 8.06 -0.89 11.06
CA MET A 64 8.37 -0.87 9.63
C MET A 64 9.34 0.26 9.22
N ALA A 65 9.92 1.00 10.17
CA ALA A 65 10.80 2.15 9.88
C ALA A 65 12.02 1.79 9.00
N GLY A 66 12.49 0.54 9.10
CA GLY A 66 13.61 0.03 8.30
C GLY A 66 13.22 -0.45 6.90
N LEU A 67 11.93 -0.46 6.56
CA LEU A 67 11.44 -0.91 5.27
C LEU A 67 11.35 0.26 4.27
N PRO A 68 11.58 0.01 2.98
CA PRO A 68 11.27 0.98 1.93
C PRO A 68 9.81 1.44 2.01
N ASN A 69 9.54 2.71 1.74
CA ASN A 69 8.19 3.27 1.81
C ASN A 69 7.20 2.54 0.90
N GLU A 70 7.67 2.06 -0.26
CA GLU A 70 6.88 1.28 -1.21
C GLU A 70 6.41 -0.04 -0.61
N MET A 71 7.26 -0.70 0.18
CA MET A 71 6.91 -1.94 0.86
C MET A 71 5.91 -1.67 1.99
N ARG A 72 6.12 -0.59 2.76
CA ARG A 72 5.18 -0.13 3.80
C ARG A 72 3.79 0.14 3.22
N ILE A 73 3.73 0.81 2.07
CA ILE A 73 2.48 1.11 1.35
C ILE A 73 1.81 -0.18 0.83
N ASN A 74 2.56 -1.10 0.23
CA ASN A 74 1.97 -2.37 -0.25
C ASN A 74 1.38 -3.22 0.88
N MET A 75 2.04 -3.28 2.03
CA MET A 75 1.57 -4.03 3.20
C MET A 75 0.34 -3.38 3.84
N LEU A 76 0.28 -2.05 3.85
CA LEU A 76 -0.91 -1.30 4.21
C LEU A 76 -2.07 -1.63 3.26
N LEU A 77 -1.80 -1.65 1.95
CA LEU A 77 -2.79 -1.99 0.94
C LEU A 77 -3.33 -3.41 1.13
N TRP A 78 -2.51 -4.41 1.45
CA TRP A 78 -2.97 -5.79 1.71
C TRP A 78 -4.01 -5.95 2.81
N LYS A 79 -4.18 -4.92 3.67
CA LYS A 79 -5.20 -4.91 4.70
C LYS A 79 -6.49 -4.25 4.26
N PHE A 80 -6.61 -3.75 3.04
CA PHE A 80 -7.88 -3.30 2.50
C PHE A 80 -8.72 -4.52 2.13
N SER A 81 -10.03 -4.44 2.32
CA SER A 81 -10.90 -5.51 1.83
C SER A 81 -10.77 -5.68 0.33
N LYS A 82 -10.92 -6.90 -0.21
CA LYS A 82 -10.87 -7.14 -1.68
C LYS A 82 -11.80 -6.20 -2.47
N ASN A 83 -12.95 -5.86 -1.89
CA ASN A 83 -13.92 -4.95 -2.51
C ASN A 83 -13.46 -3.49 -2.49
N ASP A 84 -12.71 -3.09 -1.46
CA ASP A 84 -12.12 -1.75 -1.36
C ASP A 84 -10.77 -1.66 -2.09
N HIS A 85 -10.07 -2.79 -2.26
CA HIS A 85 -8.78 -2.89 -2.92
C HIS A 85 -8.83 -2.38 -4.35
N ASP A 86 -9.80 -2.83 -5.14
CA ASP A 86 -9.96 -2.39 -6.53
C ASP A 86 -10.34 -0.91 -6.61
N LEU A 87 -11.16 -0.44 -5.67
CA LEU A 87 -11.54 0.98 -5.56
C LEU A 87 -10.32 1.85 -5.23
N TYR A 88 -9.52 1.47 -4.24
CA TYR A 88 -8.33 2.22 -3.81
C TYR A 88 -7.18 2.13 -4.81
N LEU A 89 -6.98 0.98 -5.48
CA LEU A 89 -6.02 0.86 -6.57
C LEU A 89 -6.37 1.79 -7.73
N ALA A 90 -7.66 1.95 -8.06
CA ALA A 90 -8.11 2.89 -9.07
C ALA A 90 -7.89 4.37 -8.70
N TYR A 91 -7.88 4.71 -7.40
CA TYR A 91 -7.54 6.07 -6.93
C TYR A 91 -6.02 6.33 -6.87
N LEU A 92 -5.22 5.30 -6.61
CA LEU A 92 -3.77 5.42 -6.42
C LEU A 92 -2.97 5.25 -7.72
N LEU A 93 -3.51 4.57 -8.73
CA LEU A 93 -2.91 4.45 -10.05
C LEU A 93 -3.59 5.44 -11.00
N PRO A 94 -2.90 6.47 -11.52
CA PRO A 94 -3.45 7.30 -12.57
C PRO A 94 -3.71 6.45 -13.82
N LEU A 95 -4.90 6.58 -14.40
CA LEU A 95 -5.28 6.04 -15.71
C LEU A 95 -4.32 6.48 -16.81
#